data_AF-A0A7S0MY84-F1
#
_entry.id   AF-A0A7S0MY84-F1
#
_cell.length_a   1.000
_cell.length_b   1.000
_cell.length_c   1.000
_cell.angle_alpha   90.00
_cell.angle_beta   90.00
_cell.angle_gamma   90.00
#
_symmetry.space_group_name_H-M   'P 1'
#
loop_
_entity.id
_entity.type
_entity.pdbx_description
1 polymer ?
#
loop_
_entity_poly.entity_id
_entity_poly.type
_entity_poly.pdbx_seq_one_letter_code
_entity_poly.pdbx_strand_id
1 'polypeptide(L)'
;FGGGGGGFFMSPLRIFGPSPFDLFFYDPYRPLGPNRYAEAAGGVEPSMSFLEAVFSFLFGDGDPNEGLEARRTRAIAQMIRANGGVATAEMLAPYLEPDRDCDPADAESSAAVDEAFVLPAVVALRGDAQVTEDGDIVYLFEDLTATASGGGGLASRPVAELREMARAAGISVGGFFDKQDLVRALEARGIDGKAGGGLAMDTGPGFLQEAEAEFSLASTGQLLGVGALAAVNLFGALYLGKIFAATKLAYYGGLVGFVQTIFPALLVYAAALFVVPAVRYVALRASNSRIEDRNRRRRTWASGLARRRDIVARKLAAARSLISARIGPAGGRVAKSDVIYSTADEVDVAAEELKQWDQQFRGGGGGGGAGGG
;
A
#
# COMPACT_ATOMS: atom_id res chain seq x y z
N PHE A 1 0.10 -27.20 24.05
CA PHE A 1 0.79 -26.21 24.89
C PHE A 1 2.27 -26.20 24.54
N GLY A 2 2.75 -25.08 24.01
CA GLY A 2 4.15 -24.89 23.60
C GLY A 2 4.35 -23.43 23.19
N GLY A 3 4.24 -22.53 24.17
CA GLY A 3 4.44 -21.10 23.98
C GLY A 3 5.93 -20.77 23.93
N GLY A 4 6.42 -20.41 22.75
CA GLY A 4 7.73 -19.79 22.57
C GLY A 4 7.64 -18.31 22.89
N GLY A 5 8.09 -17.92 24.08
CA GLY A 5 8.22 -16.53 24.50
C GLY A 5 9.28 -15.81 23.66
N GLY A 6 8.84 -14.94 22.76
CA GLY A 6 9.69 -13.94 22.13
C GLY A 6 10.19 -12.97 23.19
N GLY A 7 11.46 -13.11 23.57
CA GLY A 7 12.14 -12.20 24.47
C GLY A 7 12.16 -10.79 23.89
N PHE A 8 11.30 -9.93 24.42
CA PHE A 8 11.43 -8.48 24.30
C PHE A 8 12.70 -8.06 25.05
N PHE A 9 13.83 -7.97 24.34
CA PHE A 9 14.97 -7.20 24.82
C PHE A 9 14.59 -5.71 24.80
N MET A 10 13.95 -5.25 25.88
CA MET A 10 13.79 -3.83 26.17
C MET A 10 15.15 -3.27 26.57
N SER A 11 15.86 -2.71 25.60
CA SER A 11 17.10 -1.98 25.84
C SER A 11 16.82 -0.78 26.78
N PRO A 12 17.58 -0.59 27.87
CA PRO A 12 17.28 0.36 28.96
C PRO A 12 17.40 1.85 28.59
N LEU A 13 17.61 2.16 27.31
CA LEU A 13 17.77 3.53 26.79
C LEU A 13 16.47 4.14 26.23
N ARG A 14 15.32 3.44 26.28
CA ARG A 14 14.03 3.91 25.74
C ARG A 14 13.33 5.04 26.53
N ILE A 15 13.94 5.55 27.60
CA ILE A 15 13.35 6.61 28.43
C ILE A 15 13.60 8.01 27.84
N PHE A 16 14.62 8.17 26.97
CA PHE A 16 14.98 9.44 26.34
C PHE A 16 14.87 9.37 24.82
N GLY A 17 13.65 9.35 24.28
CA GLY A 17 13.42 9.53 22.83
C GLY A 17 14.08 8.47 21.91
N PRO A 18 14.14 8.73 20.60
CA PRO A 18 14.74 7.82 19.62
C PRO A 18 16.22 7.58 19.90
N SER A 19 16.73 6.40 19.56
CA SER A 19 18.08 6.01 19.94
C SER A 19 19.12 6.68 19.03
N PRO A 20 20.31 7.06 19.55
CA PRO A 20 21.43 7.51 18.71
C PRO A 20 21.87 6.48 17.67
N PHE A 21 21.40 5.23 17.80
CA PHE A 21 21.71 4.13 16.89
C PHE A 21 20.69 3.97 15.76
N ASP A 22 19.55 4.68 15.79
CA ASP A 22 18.59 4.73 14.67
C ASP A 22 19.21 5.41 13.43
N LEU A 23 20.34 6.11 13.61
CA LEU A 23 21.24 6.62 12.57
C LEU A 23 21.98 5.52 11.78
N PHE A 24 22.25 4.37 12.39
CA PHE A 24 22.96 3.25 11.76
C PHE A 24 22.01 2.18 11.20
N PHE A 25 20.75 2.20 11.63
CA PHE A 25 19.68 1.33 11.15
C PHE A 25 18.55 2.16 10.53
N TYR A 26 18.92 3.05 9.61
CA TYR A 26 17.96 3.83 8.83
C TYR A 26 17.00 2.88 8.11
N ASP A 27 15.78 2.79 8.61
CA ASP A 27 14.65 2.19 7.92
C ASP A 27 13.95 3.33 7.16
N PRO A 28 14.00 3.36 5.82
CA PRO A 28 13.33 4.37 5.02
C PRO A 28 11.82 4.45 5.26
N TYR A 29 11.23 3.47 5.97
CA TYR A 29 9.81 3.37 6.26
C TYR A 29 9.46 3.60 7.73
N ARG A 30 10.44 3.95 8.59
CA ARG A 30 10.19 4.21 10.02
C ARG A 30 10.49 5.68 10.34
N PRO A 31 9.49 6.58 10.22
CA PRO A 31 9.76 8.01 10.34
C PRO A 31 10.15 8.39 11.76
N LEU A 32 11.32 9.01 11.93
CA LEU A 32 11.60 9.87 13.08
C LEU A 32 10.90 11.21 12.81
N GLY A 33 9.57 11.29 12.96
CA GLY A 33 8.83 12.55 12.78
C GLY A 33 7.51 12.42 12.03
N PRO A 34 6.73 13.51 11.93
CA PRO A 34 5.49 13.53 11.16
C PRO A 34 5.79 13.40 9.66
N ASN A 35 5.00 12.60 8.95
CA ASN A 35 5.11 12.46 7.50
C ASN A 35 4.62 13.74 6.82
N ARG A 36 5.55 14.57 6.33
CA ARG A 36 5.23 15.88 5.73
C ARG A 36 4.79 15.78 4.26
N TYR A 37 4.95 14.62 3.64
CA TYR A 37 4.43 14.40 2.28
C TYR A 37 2.90 14.47 2.21
N ALA A 38 2.20 14.11 3.29
CA ALA A 38 0.74 14.25 3.36
C ALA A 38 0.28 15.72 3.34
N GLU A 39 1.06 16.61 3.97
CA GLU A 39 0.78 18.05 4.00
C GLU A 39 1.09 18.70 2.64
N ALA A 40 2.23 18.35 2.04
CA ALA A 40 2.61 18.80 0.71
C ALA A 40 1.61 18.36 -0.39
N ALA A 41 1.03 17.16 -0.26
CA ALA A 41 0.00 16.67 -1.20
C ALA A 41 -1.29 17.50 -1.18
N GLY A 42 -1.54 18.29 -0.14
CA GLY A 42 -2.69 19.19 -0.01
C GLY A 42 -2.58 20.48 -0.83
N GLY A 43 -1.49 20.69 -1.59
CA GLY A 43 -1.26 21.90 -2.39
C GLY A 43 -0.84 23.13 -1.58
N VAL A 44 -0.56 22.94 -0.29
CA VAL A 44 0.06 23.96 0.56
C VAL A 44 1.56 23.69 0.53
N GLU A 45 2.34 24.63 0.01
CA GLU A 45 3.81 24.60 0.14
C GLU A 45 4.15 24.35 1.61
N PRO A 46 4.91 23.30 1.95
CA PRO A 46 5.17 22.95 3.35
C PRO A 46 5.88 24.12 4.02
N SER A 47 5.13 24.91 4.81
CA SER A 47 5.65 26.10 5.46
C SER A 47 6.46 25.66 6.67
N MET A 48 7.73 25.37 6.46
CA MET A 48 8.62 24.91 7.53
C MET A 48 9.28 26.08 8.25
N SER A 49 9.34 25.99 9.58
CA SER A 49 10.22 26.83 10.38
C SER A 49 11.70 26.45 10.17
N PHE A 50 12.63 27.31 10.60
CA PHE A 50 14.06 27.03 10.46
C PHE A 50 14.50 25.73 11.14
N LEU A 51 14.00 25.46 12.36
CA LEU A 51 14.34 24.23 13.08
C LEU A 51 13.78 22.99 12.37
N GLU A 52 12.60 23.10 11.74
CA GLU A 52 12.05 22.02 10.93
C GLU A 52 12.84 21.80 9.65
N ALA A 53 13.37 22.86 9.03
CA ALA A 53 14.29 22.73 7.90
C ALA A 53 15.61 22.06 8.31
N VAL A 54 16.17 22.38 9.49
CA VAL A 54 17.33 21.65 10.04
C VAL A 54 16.98 20.18 10.26
N PHE A 55 15.82 19.90 10.84
CA PHE A 55 15.37 18.54 11.10
C PHE A 55 15.16 17.74 9.80
N SER A 56 14.48 18.32 8.82
CA SER A 56 14.29 17.76 7.48
C SER A 56 15.65 17.53 6.78
N PHE A 57 16.58 18.48 6.88
CA PHE A 57 17.93 18.32 6.35
C PHE A 57 18.75 17.20 7.02
N LEU A 58 18.55 16.92 8.31
CA LEU A 58 19.28 15.88 9.04
C LEU A 58 18.61 14.50 8.97
N PHE A 59 17.29 14.44 9.11
CA PHE A 59 16.53 13.19 9.24
C PHE A 59 15.54 12.90 8.09
N GLY A 60 15.08 13.92 7.36
CA GLY A 60 14.16 13.78 6.24
C GLY A 60 12.71 14.08 6.63
N ASP A 61 11.78 13.84 5.70
CA ASP A 61 10.38 14.29 5.82
C ASP A 61 9.35 13.15 5.92
N GLY A 62 9.82 11.90 6.02
CA GLY A 62 8.98 10.71 6.09
C GLY A 62 8.89 9.95 4.77
N ASP A 63 7.87 9.10 4.66
CA ASP A 63 7.65 8.24 3.48
C ASP A 63 6.55 8.81 2.57
N PRO A 64 6.86 9.22 1.32
CA PRO A 64 5.84 9.68 0.38
C PRO A 64 4.80 8.62 -0.02
N ASN A 65 5.06 7.35 0.31
CA ASN A 65 4.23 6.20 -0.06
C ASN A 65 3.51 5.54 1.14
N GLU A 66 3.38 6.20 2.29
CA GLU A 66 2.72 5.61 3.49
C GLU A 66 1.31 5.06 3.19
N GLY A 67 0.55 5.74 2.33
CA GLY A 67 -0.80 5.33 1.92
C GLY A 67 -0.85 4.35 0.73
N LEU A 68 0.28 3.80 0.29
CA LEU A 68 0.36 3.08 -0.98
C LEU A 68 -0.48 1.80 -1.03
N GLU A 69 -0.46 0.98 0.01
CA GLU A 69 -1.26 -0.25 0.05
C GLU A 69 -2.76 0.03 -0.02
N ALA A 70 -3.21 1.10 0.65
CA ALA A 70 -4.60 1.55 0.59
C ALA A 70 -4.97 2.05 -0.82
N ARG A 71 -4.08 2.83 -1.47
CA ARG A 71 -4.27 3.28 -2.87
C ARG A 71 -4.29 2.10 -3.83
N ARG A 72 -3.37 1.14 -3.67
CA ARG A 72 -3.27 -0.09 -4.45
C ARG A 72 -4.56 -0.90 -4.37
N THR A 73 -4.97 -1.24 -3.15
CA THR A 73 -6.18 -2.04 -2.89
C THR A 73 -7.43 -1.37 -3.46
N ARG A 74 -7.55 -0.04 -3.27
CA ARG A 74 -8.67 0.74 -3.82
C ARG A 74 -8.69 0.72 -5.35
N ALA A 75 -7.55 0.93 -6.00
CA ALA A 75 -7.42 0.94 -7.46
C ALA A 75 -7.74 -0.43 -8.06
N ILE A 76 -7.18 -1.51 -7.47
CA ILE A 76 -7.46 -2.88 -7.89
C ILE A 76 -8.95 -3.21 -7.73
N ALA A 77 -9.53 -2.90 -6.57
CA ALA A 77 -10.95 -3.16 -6.33
C ALA A 77 -11.87 -2.36 -7.28
N GLN A 78 -11.50 -1.13 -7.64
CA GLN A 78 -12.24 -0.35 -8.64
C GLN A 78 -12.18 -0.99 -10.02
N MET A 79 -10.99 -1.39 -10.46
CA MET A 79 -10.79 -2.07 -11.73
C MET A 79 -11.58 -3.39 -11.79
N ILE A 80 -11.52 -4.21 -10.74
CA ILE A 80 -12.27 -5.48 -10.67
C ILE A 80 -13.79 -5.22 -10.74
N ARG A 81 -14.30 -4.23 -9.99
CA ARG A 81 -15.72 -3.86 -10.03
C ARG A 81 -16.15 -3.41 -11.44
N ALA A 82 -15.33 -2.61 -12.11
CA ALA A 82 -15.60 -2.15 -13.47
C ALA A 82 -15.66 -3.31 -14.48
N ASN A 83 -14.92 -4.39 -14.23
CA ASN A 83 -14.89 -5.57 -15.09
C ASN A 83 -15.91 -6.66 -14.70
N GLY A 84 -16.75 -6.42 -13.70
CA GLY A 84 -17.80 -7.34 -13.28
C GLY A 84 -17.33 -8.41 -12.29
N GLY A 85 -16.34 -8.09 -11.45
CA GLY A 85 -15.82 -9.00 -10.42
C GLY A 85 -14.79 -10.02 -10.92
N VAL A 86 -14.19 -9.78 -12.08
CA VAL A 86 -13.13 -10.62 -12.65
C VAL A 86 -11.86 -9.79 -12.80
N ALA A 87 -10.71 -10.42 -12.55
CA ALA A 87 -9.43 -9.94 -13.08
C ALA A 87 -8.56 -11.09 -13.61
N THR A 88 -7.67 -10.76 -14.54
CA THR A 88 -6.58 -11.64 -14.97
C THR A 88 -5.27 -11.15 -14.37
N ALA A 89 -4.22 -11.99 -14.36
CA ALA A 89 -2.92 -11.61 -13.83
C ALA A 89 -2.33 -10.38 -14.54
N GLU A 90 -2.52 -10.27 -15.86
CA GLU A 90 -2.05 -9.16 -16.68
C GLU A 90 -2.74 -7.83 -16.33
N MET A 91 -4.00 -7.88 -15.87
CA MET A 91 -4.74 -6.71 -15.40
C MET A 91 -4.27 -6.23 -14.04
N LEU A 92 -3.82 -7.16 -13.20
CA LEU A 92 -3.32 -6.86 -11.85
C LEU A 92 -1.86 -6.41 -11.86
N ALA A 93 -1.05 -6.89 -12.81
CA ALA A 93 0.38 -6.61 -12.90
C ALA A 93 0.77 -5.11 -12.83
N PRO A 94 0.06 -4.16 -13.47
CA PRO A 94 0.38 -2.72 -13.35
C PRO A 94 0.23 -2.14 -11.94
N TYR A 95 -0.54 -2.80 -11.05
CA TYR A 95 -0.77 -2.35 -9.68
C TYR A 95 0.09 -3.10 -8.65
N LEU A 96 0.73 -4.19 -9.08
CA LEU A 96 1.48 -5.11 -8.25
C LEU A 96 2.98 -5.06 -8.57
N GLU A 97 3.72 -6.03 -8.03
CA GLU A 97 5.17 -6.16 -8.21
C GLU A 97 5.48 -7.49 -8.92
N PRO A 98 5.21 -7.59 -10.24
CA PRO A 98 5.66 -8.73 -11.02
C PRO A 98 7.20 -8.79 -11.01
N ASP A 99 7.73 -10.01 -10.99
CA ASP A 99 9.17 -10.27 -10.87
C ASP A 99 9.99 -9.69 -12.02
N ARG A 100 11.30 -9.53 -11.80
CA ARG A 100 12.18 -8.86 -12.78
C ARG A 100 12.31 -9.62 -14.10
N ASP A 101 12.13 -10.94 -14.07
CA ASP A 101 12.35 -11.82 -15.22
C ASP A 101 11.08 -12.10 -16.02
N CYS A 102 9.92 -11.59 -15.59
CA CYS A 102 8.68 -11.69 -16.35
C CYS A 102 8.52 -10.47 -17.28
N ASP A 103 8.91 -10.62 -18.54
CA ASP A 103 8.53 -9.68 -19.59
C ASP A 103 7.06 -9.93 -19.96
N PRO A 104 6.20 -8.90 -20.09
CA PRO A 104 4.89 -9.08 -20.71
C PRO A 104 4.96 -9.72 -22.11
N ALA A 105 6.10 -9.70 -22.82
CA ALA A 105 6.35 -10.44 -24.05
C ALA A 105 6.43 -11.98 -23.84
N ASP A 106 6.97 -12.42 -22.70
CA ASP A 106 7.22 -13.83 -22.40
C ASP A 106 6.09 -14.51 -21.61
N ALA A 107 5.10 -13.75 -21.16
CA ALA A 107 3.90 -14.23 -20.47
C ALA A 107 3.05 -15.25 -21.29
N GLU A 108 3.38 -15.46 -22.56
CA GLU A 108 2.71 -16.44 -23.44
C GLU A 108 3.63 -17.63 -23.80
N SER A 109 4.95 -17.46 -23.65
CA SER A 109 5.99 -18.37 -24.15
C SER A 109 6.37 -19.48 -23.15
N SER A 110 5.94 -19.34 -21.90
CA SER A 110 6.25 -20.26 -20.80
C SER A 110 5.02 -21.08 -20.42
N ALA A 111 5.17 -22.41 -20.38
CA ALA A 111 4.13 -23.32 -19.87
C ALA A 111 3.85 -23.16 -18.36
N ALA A 112 4.66 -22.37 -17.64
CA ALA A 112 4.48 -22.03 -16.25
C ALA A 112 4.80 -20.54 -16.07
N VAL A 113 3.79 -19.68 -16.22
CA VAL A 113 3.91 -18.27 -15.83
C VAL A 113 3.80 -18.23 -14.31
N ASP A 114 4.83 -17.72 -13.64
CA ASP A 114 4.77 -17.49 -12.20
C ASP A 114 3.86 -16.29 -11.91
N GLU A 115 2.59 -16.59 -11.60
CA GLU A 115 1.58 -15.61 -11.22
C GLU A 115 1.57 -15.34 -9.71
N ALA A 116 2.54 -15.82 -8.93
CA ALA A 116 2.55 -15.66 -7.46
C ALA A 116 2.47 -14.19 -7.00
N PHE A 117 2.88 -13.25 -7.85
CA PHE A 117 2.77 -11.81 -7.58
C PHE A 117 1.33 -11.32 -7.39
N VAL A 118 0.30 -12.06 -7.86
CA VAL A 118 -1.12 -11.68 -7.70
C VAL A 118 -1.68 -12.04 -6.33
N LEU A 119 -1.06 -12.99 -5.62
CA LEU A 119 -1.59 -13.58 -4.38
C LEU A 119 -1.92 -12.54 -3.31
N PRO A 120 -1.11 -11.50 -3.05
CA PRO A 120 -1.45 -10.50 -2.05
C PRO A 120 -2.78 -9.79 -2.35
N ALA A 121 -3.06 -9.49 -3.63
CA ALA A 121 -4.31 -8.85 -4.03
C ALA A 121 -5.50 -9.80 -3.98
N VAL A 122 -5.30 -11.05 -4.40
CA VAL A 122 -6.33 -12.11 -4.34
C VAL A 122 -6.73 -12.36 -2.90
N VAL A 123 -5.77 -12.50 -1.98
CA VAL A 123 -6.05 -12.70 -0.55
C VAL A 123 -6.69 -11.46 0.08
N ALA A 124 -6.17 -10.25 -0.19
CA ALA A 124 -6.69 -9.01 0.40
C ALA A 124 -8.14 -8.70 -0.01
N LEU A 125 -8.53 -9.08 -1.23
CA LEU A 125 -9.87 -8.85 -1.77
C LEU A 125 -10.76 -10.09 -1.77
N ARG A 126 -10.31 -11.19 -1.15
CA ARG A 126 -11.04 -12.47 -1.06
C ARG A 126 -11.46 -13.02 -2.42
N GLY A 127 -10.52 -13.03 -3.36
CA GLY A 127 -10.71 -13.64 -4.66
C GLY A 127 -10.41 -15.14 -4.66
N ASP A 128 -11.03 -15.85 -5.60
CA ASP A 128 -10.79 -17.27 -5.90
C ASP A 128 -10.09 -17.40 -7.25
N ALA A 129 -9.08 -18.28 -7.35
CA ALA A 129 -8.46 -18.63 -8.61
C ALA A 129 -9.24 -19.77 -9.29
N GLN A 130 -9.53 -19.62 -10.58
CA GLN A 130 -10.17 -20.66 -11.40
C GLN A 130 -9.42 -20.84 -12.71
N VAL A 131 -9.52 -22.04 -13.26
CA VAL A 131 -8.92 -22.40 -14.55
C VAL A 131 -10.02 -22.46 -15.59
N THR A 132 -9.84 -21.78 -16.72
CA THR A 132 -10.77 -21.81 -17.84
C THR A 132 -10.62 -23.10 -18.65
N GLU A 133 -11.58 -23.38 -19.54
CA GLU A 133 -11.48 -24.52 -20.49
C GLU A 133 -10.25 -24.43 -21.40
N ASP A 134 -9.81 -23.20 -21.70
CA ASP A 134 -8.62 -22.91 -22.49
C ASP A 134 -7.31 -23.12 -21.71
N GLY A 135 -7.38 -23.44 -20.41
CA GLY A 135 -6.23 -23.64 -19.53
C GLY A 135 -5.64 -22.35 -18.95
N ASP A 136 -6.33 -21.22 -19.09
CA ASP A 136 -5.91 -19.93 -18.53
C ASP A 136 -6.39 -19.80 -17.06
N ILE A 137 -5.56 -19.17 -16.22
CA ILE A 137 -5.93 -18.84 -14.84
C ILE A 137 -6.65 -17.48 -14.81
N VAL A 138 -7.80 -17.44 -14.15
CA VAL A 138 -8.61 -16.23 -13.96
C VAL A 138 -9.02 -16.09 -12.50
N TYR A 139 -9.12 -14.86 -12.01
CA TYR A 139 -9.41 -14.56 -10.61
C TYR A 139 -10.82 -13.96 -10.47
N LEU A 140 -11.65 -14.58 -9.65
CA LEU A 140 -13.05 -14.20 -9.42
C LEU A 140 -13.18 -13.55 -8.04
N PHE A 141 -13.92 -12.44 -7.96
CA PHE A 141 -14.11 -11.65 -6.74
C PHE A 141 -15.61 -11.42 -6.50
N GLU A 142 -16.26 -12.42 -5.91
CA GLU A 142 -17.71 -12.42 -5.69
C GLU A 142 -18.18 -11.25 -4.83
N ASP A 143 -17.44 -10.95 -3.75
CA ASP A 143 -17.73 -9.83 -2.85
C ASP A 143 -17.74 -8.47 -3.59
N LEU A 144 -16.99 -8.35 -4.68
CA LEU A 144 -16.92 -7.15 -5.51
C LEU A 144 -17.97 -7.13 -6.63
N THR A 145 -18.65 -8.25 -6.92
CA THR A 145 -19.79 -8.29 -7.86
C THR A 145 -21.06 -7.71 -7.26
N ALA A 146 -21.30 -7.91 -5.95
CA ALA A 146 -22.55 -7.52 -5.28
C ALA A 146 -22.77 -5.98 -5.30
N THR A 147 -21.69 -5.20 -5.28
CA THR A 147 -21.78 -3.73 -5.36
C THR A 147 -22.09 -3.22 -6.77
N ALA A 148 -21.90 -4.04 -7.81
CA ALA A 148 -22.26 -3.68 -9.19
C ALA A 148 -23.78 -3.68 -9.41
N SER A 149 -24.54 -4.48 -8.64
CA SER A 149 -26.01 -4.49 -8.74
C SER A 149 -26.69 -3.35 -7.98
N GLY A 150 -26.01 -2.69 -7.03
CA GLY A 150 -26.61 -1.66 -6.16
C GLY A 150 -26.21 -0.21 -6.46
N GLY A 151 -25.14 0.04 -7.23
CA GLY A 151 -24.55 1.37 -7.33
C GLY A 151 -24.77 2.14 -8.64
N GLY A 152 -25.07 1.46 -9.75
CA GLY A 152 -24.90 2.05 -11.08
C GLY A 152 -26.14 2.11 -11.98
N GLY A 153 -27.31 1.65 -11.52
CA GLY A 153 -28.52 1.71 -12.35
C GLY A 153 -28.93 3.14 -12.68
N LEU A 154 -29.63 3.35 -13.80
CA LEU A 154 -30.21 4.66 -14.14
C LEU A 154 -31.02 5.28 -12.98
N ALA A 155 -31.60 4.45 -12.12
CA ALA A 155 -32.35 4.86 -10.93
C ALA A 155 -31.50 5.51 -9.83
N SER A 156 -30.20 5.22 -9.70
CA SER A 156 -29.32 5.83 -8.68
C SER A 156 -28.67 7.14 -9.16
N ARG A 157 -28.63 7.39 -10.48
CA ARG A 157 -28.00 8.60 -11.06
C ARG A 157 -28.82 9.88 -10.84
N PRO A 158 -28.19 11.06 -10.74
CA PRO A 158 -28.89 12.34 -10.65
C PRO A 158 -29.65 12.67 -11.94
N VAL A 159 -30.78 13.38 -11.82
CA VAL A 159 -31.69 13.69 -12.94
C VAL A 159 -31.02 14.50 -14.05
N ALA A 160 -30.05 15.35 -13.71
CA ALA A 160 -29.29 16.14 -14.68
C ALA A 160 -28.51 15.24 -15.66
N GLU A 161 -27.83 14.22 -15.14
CA GLU A 161 -27.04 13.26 -15.92
C GLU A 161 -27.95 12.39 -16.81
N LEU A 162 -29.10 11.95 -16.28
CA LEU A 162 -30.10 11.20 -17.06
C LEU A 162 -30.66 12.01 -18.25
N ARG A 163 -30.88 13.32 -18.07
CA ARG A 163 -31.34 14.22 -19.14
C ARG A 163 -30.26 14.48 -20.20
N GLU A 164 -29.00 14.45 -19.80
CA GLU A 164 -27.87 14.54 -20.71
C GLU A 164 -27.74 13.26 -21.54
N MET A 165 -27.80 12.09 -20.89
CA MET A 165 -27.81 10.78 -21.55
C MET A 165 -29.00 10.64 -22.52
N ALA A 166 -30.19 11.09 -22.14
CA ALA A 166 -31.36 11.09 -22.99
C ALA A 166 -31.18 11.97 -24.24
N ARG A 167 -30.57 13.16 -24.10
CA ARG A 167 -30.22 14.01 -25.25
C ARG A 167 -29.19 13.36 -26.16
N ALA A 168 -28.13 12.79 -25.60
CA ALA A 168 -27.09 12.10 -26.35
C ALA A 168 -27.65 10.89 -27.12
N ALA A 169 -28.65 10.20 -26.56
CA ALA A 169 -29.35 9.10 -27.20
C ALA A 169 -30.39 9.55 -28.25
N GLY A 170 -30.61 10.86 -28.44
CA GLY A 170 -31.61 11.40 -29.36
C GLY A 170 -33.06 11.25 -28.87
N ILE A 171 -33.28 11.22 -27.55
CA ILE A 171 -34.60 11.21 -26.92
C ILE A 171 -34.99 12.66 -26.57
N SER A 172 -36.19 13.10 -26.95
CA SER A 172 -36.69 14.43 -26.62
C SER A 172 -37.02 14.54 -25.14
N VAL A 173 -36.26 15.36 -24.41
CA VAL A 173 -36.38 15.47 -22.94
C VAL A 173 -37.58 16.33 -22.49
N GLY A 174 -38.18 17.07 -23.41
CA GLY A 174 -39.24 18.05 -23.12
C GLY A 174 -40.56 17.47 -22.63
N GLY A 175 -40.76 16.15 -22.72
CA GLY A 175 -41.98 15.46 -22.28
C GLY A 175 -41.87 14.70 -20.96
N PHE A 176 -40.69 14.64 -20.34
CA PHE A 176 -40.49 13.85 -19.12
C PHE A 176 -40.47 14.75 -17.88
N PHE A 177 -41.51 14.60 -17.05
CA PHE A 177 -41.67 15.36 -15.82
C PHE A 177 -41.09 14.61 -14.61
N ASP A 178 -41.10 13.27 -14.65
CA ASP A 178 -40.60 12.41 -13.58
C ASP A 178 -39.28 11.69 -13.93
N LYS A 179 -38.45 11.47 -12.90
CA LYS A 179 -37.20 10.70 -13.02
C LYS A 179 -37.45 9.29 -13.57
N GLN A 180 -38.58 8.68 -13.18
CA GLN A 180 -38.93 7.32 -13.58
C GLN A 180 -39.22 7.22 -15.08
N ASP A 181 -39.79 8.26 -15.69
CA ASP A 181 -40.07 8.26 -17.13
C ASP A 181 -38.79 8.38 -17.96
N LEU A 182 -37.82 9.16 -17.47
CA LEU A 182 -36.47 9.23 -18.06
C LEU A 182 -35.74 7.89 -18.00
N VAL A 183 -35.82 7.21 -16.86
CA VAL A 183 -35.23 5.86 -16.68
C VAL A 183 -35.89 4.88 -17.65
N ARG A 184 -37.23 4.84 -17.71
CA ARG A 184 -37.97 3.96 -18.65
C ARG A 184 -37.67 4.26 -20.11
N ALA A 185 -37.56 5.54 -20.49
CA ALA A 185 -37.26 5.93 -21.86
C ALA A 185 -35.84 5.52 -22.29
N LEU A 186 -34.88 5.59 -21.36
CA LEU A 186 -33.51 5.11 -21.58
C LEU A 186 -33.46 3.58 -21.66
N GLU A 187 -34.15 2.88 -20.75
CA GLU A 187 -34.25 1.41 -20.75
C GLU A 187 -34.92 0.88 -22.02
N ALA A 188 -36.00 1.52 -22.49
CA ALA A 188 -36.68 1.18 -23.74
C ALA A 188 -35.81 1.32 -24.99
N ARG A 189 -34.71 2.08 -24.89
CA ARG A 189 -33.71 2.27 -25.94
C ARG A 189 -32.48 1.40 -25.75
N GLY A 190 -32.51 0.48 -24.79
CA GLY A 190 -31.42 -0.46 -24.48
C GLY A 190 -30.27 0.15 -23.69
N ILE A 191 -30.47 1.32 -23.06
CA ILE A 191 -29.47 1.97 -22.21
C ILE A 191 -29.81 1.59 -20.77
N ASP A 192 -29.01 0.74 -20.13
CA ASP A 192 -29.31 0.16 -18.81
C ASP A 192 -28.59 0.86 -17.65
N GLY A 193 -27.87 1.95 -17.94
CA GLY A 193 -27.14 2.76 -16.95
C GLY A 193 -25.93 2.07 -16.33
N LYS A 194 -25.74 0.77 -16.57
CA LYS A 194 -24.48 0.11 -16.26
C LYS A 194 -23.39 0.87 -17.01
N ALA A 195 -22.47 1.48 -16.26
CA ALA A 195 -21.27 2.03 -16.85
C ALA A 195 -20.62 0.91 -17.68
N GLY A 196 -20.68 1.02 -19.00
CA GLY A 196 -20.05 0.06 -19.91
C GLY A 196 -20.64 -1.36 -19.86
N GLY A 197 -21.95 -1.52 -20.04
CA GLY A 197 -22.55 -2.81 -20.42
C GLY A 197 -22.18 -3.32 -21.83
N GLY A 198 -21.08 -2.86 -22.41
CA GLY A 198 -20.54 -3.35 -23.67
C GLY A 198 -19.08 -3.70 -23.47
N LEU A 199 -18.78 -5.01 -23.36
CA LEU A 199 -17.60 -5.79 -23.77
C LEU A 199 -16.16 -5.19 -23.70
N ALA A 200 -15.98 -3.95 -23.26
CA ALA A 200 -14.72 -3.25 -23.21
C ALA A 200 -14.12 -3.41 -21.82
N MET A 201 -13.03 -4.15 -21.76
CA MET A 201 -12.13 -4.24 -20.62
C MET A 201 -11.74 -2.84 -20.13
N ASP A 202 -11.98 -2.56 -18.84
CA ASP A 202 -11.47 -1.37 -18.15
C ASP A 202 -10.12 -1.70 -17.50
N THR A 203 -9.05 -1.06 -17.95
CA THR A 203 -7.70 -1.26 -17.40
C THR A 203 -7.45 -0.46 -16.11
N GLY A 204 -8.43 0.32 -15.65
CA GLY A 204 -8.29 1.24 -14.51
C GLY A 204 -7.38 2.44 -14.84
N PRO A 205 -6.87 3.16 -13.83
CA PRO A 205 -6.08 4.39 -14.02
C PRO A 205 -4.68 4.22 -14.67
N GLY A 206 -4.37 3.04 -15.22
CA GLY A 206 -3.11 2.76 -15.90
C GLY A 206 -2.20 1.88 -15.05
N PHE A 207 -1.46 2.47 -14.11
CA PHE A 207 -0.57 1.74 -13.20
C PHE A 207 -0.38 2.46 -11.86
N LEU A 208 0.07 1.72 -10.84
CA LEU A 208 0.36 2.28 -9.52
C LEU A 208 1.76 2.94 -9.51
N GLN A 209 1.79 4.26 -9.55
CA GLN A 209 3.04 5.02 -9.45
C GLN A 209 3.40 5.32 -7.99
N GLU A 210 4.58 4.85 -7.58
CA GLU A 210 5.22 5.28 -6.34
C GLU A 210 5.87 6.65 -6.51
N ALA A 211 5.81 7.48 -5.46
CA ALA A 211 6.54 8.74 -5.42
C ALA A 211 7.96 8.51 -4.89
N GLU A 212 8.93 9.17 -5.51
CA GLU A 212 10.30 9.21 -5.00
C GLU A 212 10.36 10.14 -3.79
N ALA A 213 11.20 9.79 -2.81
CA ALA A 213 11.41 10.65 -1.67
C ALA A 213 12.44 11.73 -2.02
N GLU A 214 12.06 12.99 -1.85
CA GLU A 214 12.99 14.10 -1.91
C GLU A 214 13.96 14.07 -0.73
N PHE A 215 15.14 14.65 -0.92
CA PHE A 215 16.12 14.73 0.16
C PHE A 215 15.60 15.56 1.33
N SER A 216 14.91 16.66 1.02
CA SER A 216 14.28 17.53 1.99
C SER A 216 13.23 18.35 1.25
N LEU A 217 12.04 18.46 1.81
CA LEU A 217 10.96 19.33 1.34
C LEU A 217 11.21 20.80 1.70
N ALA A 218 12.34 21.12 2.38
CA ALA A 218 12.70 22.48 2.72
C ALA A 218 13.12 23.26 1.45
N SER A 219 12.75 24.53 1.40
CA SER A 219 13.11 25.40 0.27
C SER A 219 14.62 25.53 0.12
N THR A 220 15.08 25.83 -1.10
CA THR A 220 16.51 26.06 -1.39
C THR A 220 17.13 27.12 -0.48
N GLY A 221 16.38 28.19 -0.15
CA GLY A 221 16.85 29.23 0.77
C GLY A 221 17.07 28.72 2.18
N GLN A 222 16.17 27.87 2.69
CA GLN A 222 16.32 27.23 4.00
C GLN A 222 17.48 26.25 4.02
N LEU A 223 17.62 25.41 2.98
CA LEU A 223 18.73 24.47 2.86
C LEU A 223 20.09 25.18 2.82
N LEU A 224 20.19 26.29 2.09
CA LEU A 224 21.38 27.14 2.09
C LEU A 224 21.65 27.72 3.49
N GLY A 225 20.62 28.19 4.19
CA GLY A 225 20.74 28.68 5.57
C GLY A 225 21.23 27.62 6.55
N VAL A 226 20.67 26.41 6.48
CA VAL A 226 21.09 25.25 7.30
C VAL A 226 22.54 24.88 6.98
N GLY A 227 22.89 24.79 5.70
CA GLY A 227 24.26 24.49 5.27
C GLY A 227 25.28 25.54 5.71
N ALA A 228 24.93 26.83 5.61
CA ALA A 228 25.77 27.92 6.07
C ALA A 228 25.99 27.87 7.59
N LEU A 229 24.93 27.63 8.38
CA LEU A 229 25.04 27.50 9.83
C LEU A 229 25.90 26.29 10.23
N ALA A 230 25.69 25.14 9.58
CA ALA A 230 26.50 23.95 9.80
C ALA A 230 27.99 24.19 9.47
N ALA A 231 28.26 24.91 8.37
CA ALA A 231 29.64 25.26 7.98
C ALA A 231 30.30 26.15 9.02
N VAL A 232 29.62 27.21 9.47
CA VAL A 232 30.13 28.09 10.54
C VAL A 232 30.44 27.30 11.81
N ASN A 233 29.56 26.38 12.20
CA ASN A 233 29.78 25.54 13.37
C ASN A 233 31.02 24.64 13.23
N LEU A 234 31.20 23.97 12.09
CA LEU A 234 32.36 23.11 11.83
C LEU A 234 33.67 23.91 11.74
N PHE A 235 33.67 25.04 11.02
CA PHE A 235 34.84 25.93 10.95
C PHE A 235 35.23 26.47 12.34
N GLY A 236 34.24 26.89 13.13
CA GLY A 236 34.45 27.33 14.50
C GLY A 236 35.07 26.24 15.37
N ALA A 237 34.56 25.01 15.29
CA ALA A 237 35.10 23.87 16.01
C ALA A 237 36.55 23.55 15.59
N LEU A 238 36.85 23.54 14.28
CA LEU A 238 38.20 23.30 13.77
C LEU A 238 39.18 24.41 14.18
N TYR A 239 38.75 25.67 14.12
CA TYR A 239 39.57 26.81 14.54
C TYR A 239 39.86 26.77 16.05
N LEU A 240 38.86 26.47 16.86
CA LEU A 240 39.03 26.27 18.31
C LEU A 240 39.98 25.11 18.60
N GLY A 241 39.89 24.02 17.84
CA GLY A 241 40.82 22.90 17.92
C GLY A 241 42.26 23.31 17.62
N LYS A 242 42.48 24.17 16.63
CA LYS A 242 43.81 24.74 16.33
C LYS A 242 44.34 25.58 17.49
N ILE A 243 43.48 26.38 18.14
CA ILE A 243 43.87 27.16 19.33
C ILE A 243 44.29 26.22 20.46
N PHE A 244 43.48 25.20 20.77
CA PHE A 244 43.80 24.22 21.83
C PHE A 244 45.04 23.38 21.52
N ALA A 245 45.33 23.08 20.25
CA ALA A 245 46.55 22.37 19.86
C ALA A 245 47.81 23.23 19.98
N ALA A 246 47.71 24.53 19.66
CA ALA A 246 48.84 25.46 19.67
C ALA A 246 49.24 25.93 21.09
N THR A 247 48.38 25.70 22.09
CA THR A 247 48.54 26.26 23.42
C THR A 247 48.44 25.19 24.49
N LYS A 248 49.30 25.25 25.51
CA LYS A 248 49.16 24.42 26.73
C LYS A 248 48.08 25.01 27.65
N LEU A 249 46.92 25.32 27.07
CA LEU A 249 45.83 26.06 27.70
C LEU A 249 45.11 25.25 28.80
N ALA A 250 45.37 23.94 28.87
CA ALA A 250 44.95 23.05 29.96
C ALA A 250 45.41 23.52 31.35
N TYR A 251 46.41 24.42 31.43
CA TYR A 251 46.94 24.94 32.69
C TYR A 251 46.06 26.02 33.36
N TYR A 252 45.14 26.64 32.62
CA TYR A 252 44.37 27.79 33.14
C TYR A 252 43.14 27.40 33.98
N GLY A 253 42.79 26.10 34.04
CA GLY A 253 41.63 25.63 34.81
C GLY A 253 40.29 26.26 34.38
N GLY A 254 39.23 26.02 35.14
CA GLY A 254 37.93 26.67 34.93
C GLY A 254 37.22 26.31 33.60
N LEU A 255 36.46 27.25 33.05
CA LEU A 255 35.62 27.05 31.86
C LEU A 255 36.42 26.55 30.65
N VAL A 256 37.64 27.07 30.45
CA VAL A 256 38.46 26.75 29.28
C VAL A 256 38.95 25.31 29.31
N GLY A 257 39.38 24.82 30.49
CA GLY A 257 39.73 23.41 30.68
C GLY A 257 38.53 22.47 30.52
N PHE A 258 37.34 22.90 30.97
CA PHE A 258 36.10 22.15 30.74
C PHE A 258 35.77 22.03 29.25
N VAL A 259 35.78 23.14 28.50
CA VAL A 259 35.54 23.14 27.05
C VAL A 259 36.56 22.26 26.32
N GLN A 260 37.84 22.33 26.69
CA GLN A 260 38.87 21.46 26.13
C GLN A 260 38.60 19.97 26.39
N THR A 261 38.03 19.64 27.56
CA THR A 261 37.66 18.25 27.92
C THR A 261 36.50 17.73 27.06
N ILE A 262 35.47 18.55 26.83
CA ILE A 262 34.31 18.17 25.99
C ILE A 262 34.54 18.41 24.49
N PHE A 263 35.64 19.07 24.12
CA PHE A 263 35.94 19.46 22.74
C PHE A 263 35.86 18.30 21.73
N PRO A 264 36.38 17.09 22.01
CA PRO A 264 36.23 15.97 21.09
C PRO A 264 34.76 15.63 20.78
N ALA A 265 33.89 15.69 21.78
CA ALA A 265 32.46 15.45 21.60
C ALA A 265 31.80 16.57 20.77
N LEU A 266 32.18 17.83 21.01
CA LEU A 266 31.70 18.97 20.21
C LEU A 266 32.16 18.88 18.74
N LEU A 267 33.38 18.41 18.50
CA LEU A 267 33.90 18.19 17.15
C LEU A 267 33.15 17.07 16.43
N VAL A 268 32.89 15.94 17.12
CA VAL A 268 32.07 14.85 16.58
C VAL A 268 30.66 15.35 16.26
N TYR A 269 30.05 16.13 17.14
CA TYR A 269 28.74 16.74 16.89
C TYR A 269 28.74 17.65 15.65
N ALA A 270 29.74 18.54 15.53
CA ALA A 270 29.86 19.42 14.38
C ALA A 270 30.07 18.65 13.06
N ALA A 271 30.87 17.58 13.09
CA ALA A 271 31.07 16.69 11.94
C ALA A 271 29.81 15.89 11.59
N ALA A 272 29.03 15.46 12.58
CA ALA A 272 27.80 14.70 12.37
C ALA A 272 26.76 15.47 11.53
N LEU A 273 26.70 16.81 11.65
CA LEU A 273 25.84 17.67 10.84
C LEU A 273 26.14 17.60 9.32
N PHE A 274 27.26 17.00 8.92
CA PHE A 274 27.62 16.75 7.52
C PHE A 274 27.60 15.26 7.18
N VAL A 275 28.15 14.43 8.06
CA VAL A 275 28.25 12.97 7.83
C VAL A 275 26.86 12.34 7.75
N VAL A 276 25.94 12.72 8.65
CA VAL A 276 24.59 12.14 8.68
C VAL A 276 23.81 12.46 7.38
N PRO A 277 23.69 13.73 6.94
CA PRO A 277 23.12 14.06 5.63
C PRO A 277 23.77 13.35 4.45
N ALA A 278 25.10 13.22 4.45
CA ALA A 278 25.83 12.58 3.36
C ALA A 278 25.53 11.08 3.25
N VAL A 279 25.52 10.36 4.37
CA VAL A 279 25.14 8.93 4.41
C VAL A 279 23.68 8.77 3.99
N ARG A 280 22.79 9.63 4.50
CA ARG A 280 21.37 9.62 4.12
C ARG A 280 21.18 9.85 2.63
N TYR A 281 21.89 10.81 2.04
CA TYR A 281 21.80 11.11 0.61
C TYR A 281 22.09 9.87 -0.25
N VAL A 282 23.11 9.09 0.12
CA VAL A 282 23.45 7.84 -0.59
C VAL A 282 22.35 6.78 -0.40
N ALA A 283 21.87 6.59 0.84
CA ALA A 283 20.81 5.63 1.14
C ALA A 283 19.48 5.96 0.43
N LEU A 284 19.12 7.25 0.40
CA LEU A 284 17.94 7.76 -0.28
C LEU A 284 18.04 7.52 -1.78
N ARG A 285 19.19 7.81 -2.40
CA ARG A 285 19.40 7.57 -3.83
C ARG A 285 19.28 6.10 -4.19
N ALA A 286 19.82 5.21 -3.35
CA ALA A 286 19.67 3.77 -3.55
C ALA A 286 18.20 3.33 -3.42
N SER A 287 17.44 3.92 -2.50
CA SER A 287 16.02 3.64 -2.30
C SER A 287 15.17 4.15 -3.47
N ASN A 288 15.38 5.39 -3.92
CA ASN A 288 14.68 5.98 -5.06
C ASN A 288 14.98 5.20 -6.36
N SER A 289 16.20 4.72 -6.57
CA SER A 289 16.50 3.87 -7.72
C SER A 289 15.67 2.58 -7.73
N ARG A 290 15.40 1.97 -6.56
CA ARG A 290 14.52 0.79 -6.47
C ARG A 290 13.07 1.15 -6.77
N ILE A 291 12.60 2.30 -6.30
CA ILE A 291 11.27 2.83 -6.61
C ILE A 291 11.13 3.05 -8.12
N GLU A 292 12.15 3.65 -8.74
CA GLU A 292 12.19 3.87 -10.17
C GLU A 292 12.14 2.54 -10.94
N ASP A 293 12.92 1.54 -10.53
CA ASP A 293 12.86 0.18 -11.10
C ASP A 293 11.44 -0.40 -11.03
N ARG A 294 10.76 -0.29 -9.88
CA ARG A 294 9.38 -0.77 -9.69
C ARG A 294 8.40 -0.04 -10.60
N ASN A 295 8.47 1.28 -10.64
CA ASN A 295 7.62 2.12 -11.49
C ASN A 295 7.84 1.82 -12.98
N ARG A 296 9.10 1.63 -13.41
CA ARG A 296 9.41 1.23 -14.78
C ARG A 296 8.77 -0.11 -15.14
N ARG A 297 8.85 -1.11 -14.25
CA ARG A 297 8.18 -2.42 -14.47
C ARG A 297 6.67 -2.26 -14.60
N ARG A 298 6.02 -1.57 -13.67
CA ARG A 298 4.56 -1.33 -13.71
C ARG A 298 4.13 -0.59 -14.98
N ARG A 299 4.94 0.37 -15.45
CA ARG A 299 4.72 1.09 -16.71
C ARG A 299 4.87 0.17 -17.93
N THR A 300 5.87 -0.70 -17.94
CA THR A 300 6.06 -1.69 -19.02
C THR A 300 4.86 -2.62 -19.09
N TRP A 301 4.39 -3.15 -17.95
CA TRP A 301 3.19 -3.99 -17.87
C TRP A 301 1.93 -3.27 -18.32
N ALA A 302 1.70 -2.03 -17.91
CA ALA A 302 0.57 -1.23 -18.38
C ALA A 302 0.59 -1.02 -19.90
N SER A 303 1.78 -0.76 -20.46
CA SER A 303 1.95 -0.61 -21.91
C SER A 303 1.78 -1.95 -22.67
N GLY A 304 2.20 -3.05 -22.07
CA GLY A 304 2.04 -4.40 -22.62
C GLY A 304 0.58 -4.85 -22.63
N LEU A 305 -0.17 -4.52 -21.57
CA LEU A 305 -1.60 -4.78 -21.46
C LEU A 305 -2.39 -4.14 -22.61
N ALA A 306 -2.05 -2.90 -22.96
CA ALA A 306 -2.66 -2.21 -24.09
C ALA A 306 -2.38 -2.90 -25.43
N ARG A 307 -1.20 -3.51 -25.61
CA ARG A 307 -0.84 -4.28 -26.81
C ARG A 307 -1.51 -5.65 -26.87
N ARG A 308 -1.78 -6.28 -25.73
CA ARG A 308 -2.38 -7.62 -25.61
C ARG A 308 -3.89 -7.60 -25.32
N ARG A 309 -4.56 -6.51 -25.67
CA ARG A 309 -5.97 -6.28 -25.31
C ARG A 309 -6.88 -7.43 -25.76
N ASP A 310 -6.64 -8.01 -26.93
CA ASP A 310 -7.47 -9.10 -27.46
C ASP A 310 -7.35 -10.39 -26.65
N ILE A 311 -6.12 -10.73 -26.23
CA ILE A 311 -5.83 -11.91 -25.39
C ILE A 311 -6.53 -11.76 -24.04
N VAL A 312 -6.38 -10.59 -23.41
CA VAL A 312 -6.97 -10.36 -22.09
C VAL A 312 -8.49 -10.23 -22.18
N ALA A 313 -9.03 -9.68 -23.26
CA ALA A 313 -10.47 -9.66 -23.51
C ALA A 313 -11.05 -11.07 -23.66
N ARG A 314 -10.35 -12.00 -24.33
CA ARG A 314 -10.73 -13.41 -24.39
C ARG A 314 -10.74 -14.06 -23.01
N LYS A 315 -9.67 -13.91 -22.23
CA LYS A 315 -9.60 -14.43 -20.84
C LYS A 315 -10.74 -13.89 -19.97
N LEU A 316 -11.03 -12.60 -20.10
CA LEU A 316 -12.11 -11.94 -19.37
C LEU A 316 -13.49 -12.46 -19.79
N ALA A 317 -13.71 -12.73 -21.08
CA ALA A 317 -14.95 -13.30 -21.58
C ALA A 317 -15.20 -14.71 -21.04
N ALA A 318 -14.16 -15.56 -21.02
CA ALA A 318 -14.21 -16.90 -20.43
C ALA A 318 -14.47 -16.86 -18.92
N ALA A 319 -13.85 -15.93 -18.20
CA ALA A 319 -14.11 -15.77 -16.77
C ALA A 319 -15.54 -15.27 -16.46
N ARG A 320 -16.11 -14.43 -17.34
CA ARG A 320 -17.49 -13.95 -17.18
C ARG A 320 -18.52 -15.06 -17.38
N SER A 321 -18.27 -16.03 -18.25
CA SER A 321 -19.15 -17.20 -18.38
C SER A 321 -19.09 -18.10 -17.13
N LEU A 322 -17.94 -18.19 -16.45
CA LEU A 322 -17.83 -18.89 -15.16
C LEU A 322 -18.63 -18.20 -14.06
N ILE A 323 -18.54 -16.86 -13.96
CA ILE A 323 -19.35 -16.10 -12.99
C ILE A 323 -20.85 -16.26 -13.27
N SER A 324 -21.28 -16.16 -14.53
CA SER A 324 -22.71 -16.29 -14.87
C SER A 324 -23.24 -17.69 -14.60
N ALA A 325 -22.41 -18.72 -14.79
CA ALA A 325 -22.74 -20.09 -14.41
C ALA A 325 -22.89 -20.26 -12.88
N ARG A 326 -22.05 -19.56 -12.08
CA ARG A 326 -22.07 -19.65 -10.61
C ARG A 326 -23.20 -18.83 -9.97
N ILE A 327 -23.52 -17.65 -10.49
CA ILE A 327 -24.51 -16.72 -9.91
C ILE A 327 -25.95 -17.02 -10.39
N GLY A 328 -26.12 -17.76 -11.49
CA GLY A 328 -27.42 -18.11 -12.04
C GLY A 328 -28.23 -16.91 -12.58
N PRO A 329 -29.29 -17.13 -13.37
CA PRO A 329 -30.05 -16.07 -14.05
C PRO A 329 -30.86 -15.15 -13.12
N ALA A 330 -30.95 -15.45 -11.82
CA ALA A 330 -31.77 -14.72 -10.85
C ALA A 330 -30.95 -13.83 -9.89
N GLY A 331 -29.67 -13.53 -10.18
CA GLY A 331 -28.83 -12.71 -9.29
C GLY A 331 -28.77 -13.29 -7.87
N GLY A 332 -28.68 -14.63 -7.81
CA GLY A 332 -28.92 -15.41 -6.62
C GLY A 332 -27.87 -15.09 -5.56
N ARG A 333 -28.34 -14.55 -4.44
CA ARG A 333 -27.64 -14.54 -3.16
C ARG A 333 -27.01 -15.93 -3.00
N VAL A 334 -25.68 -16.02 -2.95
CA VAL A 334 -25.00 -17.25 -2.58
C VAL A 334 -25.64 -17.71 -1.27
N ALA A 335 -26.36 -18.83 -1.33
CA ALA A 335 -26.91 -19.44 -0.14
C ALA A 335 -25.71 -19.82 0.72
N LYS A 336 -25.74 -19.45 2.00
CA LYS A 336 -24.70 -19.78 3.00
C LYS A 336 -24.33 -21.28 3.05
N SER A 337 -25.08 -22.13 2.36
CA SER A 337 -24.90 -23.57 2.22
C SER A 337 -23.93 -24.01 1.12
N ASP A 338 -23.43 -23.10 0.26
CA ASP A 338 -22.52 -23.45 -0.84
C ASP A 338 -21.04 -23.12 -0.57
N VAL A 339 -20.74 -22.65 0.65
CA VAL A 339 -19.38 -22.48 1.15
C VAL A 339 -18.90 -23.83 1.69
N ILE A 340 -18.41 -24.67 0.80
CA ILE A 340 -17.74 -25.93 1.14
C ILE A 340 -16.31 -25.53 1.58
N TYR A 341 -16.09 -25.37 2.89
CA TYR A 341 -14.90 -24.82 3.57
C TYR A 341 -14.92 -23.32 3.86
N SER A 342 -15.49 -22.97 5.02
CA SER A 342 -15.15 -21.74 5.74
C SER A 342 -14.31 -22.11 6.97
N THR A 343 -13.16 -21.45 7.14
CA THR A 343 -12.32 -21.56 8.34
C THR A 343 -13.00 -21.02 9.61
N ALA A 344 -14.18 -20.41 9.48
CA ALA A 344 -14.99 -20.00 10.62
C ALA A 344 -15.66 -21.21 11.29
N ASP A 345 -16.02 -22.25 10.53
CA ASP A 345 -16.65 -23.45 11.07
C ASP A 345 -15.64 -24.31 11.88
N GLU A 346 -14.35 -24.24 11.55
CA GLU A 346 -13.29 -24.92 12.34
C GLU A 346 -13.16 -24.35 13.75
N VAL A 347 -13.41 -23.05 13.95
CA VAL A 347 -13.27 -22.41 15.27
C VAL A 347 -14.40 -22.86 16.20
N ASP A 348 -15.61 -23.00 15.68
CA ASP A 348 -16.77 -23.43 16.47
C ASP A 348 -16.74 -24.94 16.73
N VAL A 349 -16.34 -25.75 15.73
CA VAL A 349 -16.18 -27.21 15.91
C VAL A 349 -15.03 -27.52 16.87
N ALA A 350 -13.88 -26.86 16.76
CA ALA A 350 -12.77 -27.03 17.70
C ALA A 350 -13.13 -26.57 19.12
N ALA A 351 -13.97 -25.53 19.26
CA ALA A 351 -14.45 -25.07 20.56
C ALA A 351 -15.45 -26.06 21.20
N GLU A 352 -16.27 -26.76 20.40
CA GLU A 352 -17.13 -27.83 20.90
C GLU A 352 -16.36 -29.09 21.27
N GLU A 353 -15.39 -29.52 20.45
CA GLU A 353 -14.53 -30.66 20.75
C GLU A 353 -13.72 -30.43 22.04
N LEU A 354 -13.22 -29.22 22.27
CA LEU A 354 -12.54 -28.84 23.51
C LEU A 354 -13.45 -28.94 24.74
N LYS A 355 -14.73 -28.55 24.62
CA LYS A 355 -15.71 -28.68 25.72
C LYS A 355 -16.06 -30.13 26.02
N GLN A 356 -16.21 -30.96 24.97
CA GLN A 356 -16.49 -32.39 25.12
C GLN A 356 -15.31 -33.12 25.77
N TRP A 357 -14.09 -32.77 25.36
CA TRP A 357 -12.86 -33.28 25.97
C TRP A 357 -12.78 -32.89 27.46
N ASP A 358 -13.00 -31.62 27.82
CA ASP A 358 -12.93 -31.15 29.21
C ASP A 358 -14.01 -31.81 30.11
N GLN A 359 -15.19 -32.14 29.57
CA GLN A 359 -16.22 -32.91 30.27
C GLN A 359 -15.82 -34.37 30.50
N GLN A 360 -15.19 -35.01 29.52
CA GLN A 360 -14.73 -36.40 29.62
C GLN A 360 -13.64 -36.55 30.69
N PHE A 361 -12.72 -35.58 30.79
CA PHE A 361 -11.64 -35.63 31.79
C PHE A 361 -12.04 -35.11 33.18
N ARG A 362 -13.06 -34.26 33.31
CA ARG A 362 -13.66 -33.94 34.63
C ARG A 362 -14.56 -35.04 35.18
N GLY A 363 -15.23 -35.82 34.33
CA GLY A 363 -16.11 -36.92 34.75
C GLY A 363 -15.39 -38.19 35.21
N GLY A 364 -14.13 -38.41 34.78
CA GLY A 364 -13.37 -39.63 35.06
C GLY A 364 -12.46 -39.61 36.30
N GLY A 365 -12.39 -38.49 37.04
CA GLY A 365 -11.37 -38.25 38.06
C GLY A 365 -11.85 -38.31 39.52
N GLY A 366 -12.85 -39.12 39.86
CA GLY A 366 -13.44 -39.12 41.20
C GLY A 366 -14.03 -40.46 41.65
N GLY A 367 -13.20 -41.50 41.75
CA GLY A 367 -13.64 -42.77 42.31
C GLY A 367 -12.48 -43.74 42.53
N GLY A 368 -11.76 -43.61 43.65
CA GLY A 368 -10.69 -44.55 43.97
C GLY A 368 -9.82 -44.20 45.19
N GLY A 369 -10.42 -44.10 46.37
CA GLY A 369 -9.72 -44.24 47.65
C GLY A 369 -10.70 -44.78 48.68
N ALA A 370 -10.37 -45.65 49.61
CA ALA A 370 -9.15 -46.36 49.96
C ALA A 370 -9.60 -47.53 50.86
N GLY A 371 -8.98 -48.69 50.75
CA GLY A 371 -9.25 -49.83 51.63
C GLY A 371 -8.03 -50.71 51.77
N GLY A 372 -7.58 -50.89 53.02
CA GLY A 372 -6.68 -51.98 53.43
C GLY A 372 -5.24 -51.56 53.73
N GLY A 373 -4.92 -51.49 55.03
CA GLY A 373 -3.57 -51.26 55.58
C GLY A 373 -3.64 -50.90 57.05
#